data_AF-A0A950UEI6-F1
#
_entry.id   AF-A0A950UEI6-F1
#
_cell.length_a   1.000
_cell.length_b   1.000
_cell.length_c   1.000
_cell.angle_alpha   90.00
_cell.angle_beta   90.00
_cell.angle_gamma   90.00
#
_symmetry.space_group_name_H-M   'P 1'
#
loop_
_entity.id
_entity.type
_entity.pdbx_description
1 polymer ?
#
loop_
_entity_poly.entity_id
_entity_poly.type
_entity_poly.pdbx_seq_one_letter_code
_entity_poly.pdbx_strand_id
1 'polypeptide(L)'
;MHPLPSITGPGPCGAEDVVSLDAVVLKDGQRTALAPAATLRCPMAEAVAHWVREDVAPAAAATFGSPARTIVAGVSYECRGRDRIPGAKLSEHAHANALDLRGLKLATGKVIDFTDSTVSKAFRETMRQSACASFTTVLGPGSDSYHADNIHLDLLERKGGYRICQWDVQPAPQTPSAPAPPERAGTVNSTK
;
A
#
# COMPACT_ATOMS: atom_id res chain seq x y z
N MET A 1 -8.65 10.60 -14.60
CA MET A 1 -8.27 9.53 -15.54
C MET A 1 -8.31 10.11 -16.93
N HIS A 2 -7.22 9.97 -17.68
CA HIS A 2 -7.12 10.37 -19.07
C HIS A 2 -6.86 9.14 -19.93
N PRO A 3 -7.63 8.89 -21.00
CA PRO A 3 -7.35 7.78 -21.92
C PRO A 3 -5.94 7.88 -22.49
N LEU A 4 -5.28 6.73 -22.63
CA LEU A 4 -4.00 6.55 -23.30
C LEU A 4 -4.18 5.54 -24.45
N PRO A 5 -3.30 5.57 -25.46
CA PRO A 5 -3.23 4.48 -26.43
C PRO A 5 -2.96 3.14 -25.77
N SER A 6 -3.41 2.05 -26.39
CA SER A 6 -3.00 0.70 -26.00
C SER A 6 -1.48 0.56 -26.01
N ILE A 7 -0.95 -0.23 -25.09
CA ILE A 7 0.48 -0.46 -24.96
C ILE A 7 0.85 -1.72 -25.74
N THR A 8 1.79 -1.59 -26.68
CA THR A 8 2.46 -2.71 -27.33
C THR A 8 3.92 -2.73 -26.90
N GLY A 9 4.26 -3.59 -25.95
CA GLY A 9 5.61 -3.74 -25.42
C GLY A 9 6.37 -4.92 -26.04
N PRO A 10 7.63 -5.15 -25.62
CA PRO A 10 8.38 -6.33 -26.02
C PRO A 10 7.68 -7.64 -25.62
N GLY A 11 7.64 -8.61 -26.54
CA GLY A 11 7.11 -9.94 -26.26
C GLY A 11 5.64 -9.92 -25.81
N PRO A 12 5.28 -10.56 -24.67
CA PRO A 12 3.90 -10.58 -24.20
C PRO A 12 3.48 -9.32 -23.42
N CYS A 13 4.35 -8.32 -23.28
CA CYS A 13 4.02 -7.10 -22.56
C CYS A 13 3.03 -6.24 -23.36
N GLY A 14 2.00 -5.74 -22.68
CA GLY A 14 1.00 -4.90 -23.32
C GLY A 14 -0.29 -4.85 -22.52
N ALA A 15 -1.10 -3.85 -22.84
CA ALA A 15 -2.40 -3.63 -22.23
C ALA A 15 -3.30 -2.88 -23.21
N GLU A 16 -4.59 -3.21 -23.19
CA GLU A 16 -5.65 -2.48 -23.87
C GLU A 16 -6.43 -1.63 -22.85
N ASP A 17 -7.25 -0.70 -23.35
CA ASP A 17 -8.06 0.21 -22.53
C ASP A 17 -7.25 0.87 -21.41
N VAL A 18 -6.17 1.54 -21.79
CA VAL A 18 -5.19 2.10 -20.86
C VAL A 18 -5.57 3.54 -20.50
N VAL A 19 -5.36 3.92 -19.25
CA VAL A 19 -5.53 5.28 -18.74
C VAL A 19 -4.33 5.73 -17.93
N SER A 20 -4.12 7.05 -17.92
CA SER A 20 -3.33 7.73 -16.90
C SER A 20 -4.26 8.13 -15.75
N LEU A 21 -4.07 7.53 -14.58
CA LEU A 21 -4.73 7.92 -13.33
C LEU A 21 -3.83 8.91 -12.56
N ASP A 22 -4.16 10.19 -12.68
CA ASP A 22 -3.47 11.32 -12.06
C ASP A 22 -4.10 11.77 -10.72
N ALA A 23 -5.40 11.51 -10.55
CA ALA A 23 -6.12 11.82 -9.33
C ALA A 23 -7.43 11.04 -9.23
N VAL A 24 -7.91 10.87 -7.99
CA VAL A 24 -9.25 10.39 -7.64
C VAL A 24 -10.07 11.55 -7.11
N VAL A 25 -11.26 11.75 -7.67
CA VAL A 25 -12.26 12.67 -7.11
C VAL A 25 -13.05 11.94 -6.04
N LEU A 26 -13.06 12.51 -4.83
CA LEU A 26 -13.74 12.00 -3.64
C LEU A 26 -15.21 12.42 -3.64
N LYS A 27 -16.00 11.85 -2.72
CA LYS A 27 -17.46 12.09 -2.62
C LYS A 27 -17.81 13.54 -2.30
N ASP A 28 -16.93 14.24 -1.60
CA ASP A 28 -17.06 15.66 -1.24
C ASP A 28 -16.52 16.61 -2.33
N GLY A 29 -16.13 16.07 -3.50
CA GLY A 29 -15.58 16.83 -4.62
C GLY A 29 -14.09 17.16 -4.48
N GLN A 30 -13.44 16.83 -3.35
CA GLN A 30 -12.00 16.99 -3.21
C GLN A 30 -11.24 16.02 -4.12
N ARG A 31 -9.98 16.36 -4.43
CA ARG A 31 -9.09 15.53 -5.25
C ARG A 31 -7.94 15.00 -4.41
N THR A 32 -7.74 13.68 -4.47
CA THR A 32 -6.52 13.01 -4.03
C THR A 32 -5.68 12.70 -5.25
N ALA A 33 -4.53 13.36 -5.39
CA ALA A 33 -3.62 13.11 -6.51
C ALA A 33 -2.96 11.73 -6.38
N LEU A 34 -2.56 11.12 -7.49
CA LEU A 34 -1.59 10.03 -7.53
C LEU A 34 -0.29 10.60 -8.10
N ALA A 35 0.80 10.48 -7.36
CA ALA A 35 2.10 11.02 -7.75
C ALA A 35 3.19 9.95 -7.66
N PRO A 36 3.83 9.57 -8.80
CA PRO A 36 3.50 9.98 -10.17
C PRO A 36 2.12 9.48 -10.61
N ALA A 37 1.61 10.01 -11.73
CA ALA A 37 0.39 9.49 -12.33
C ALA A 37 0.60 8.04 -12.78
N ALA A 38 -0.35 7.17 -12.49
CA ALA A 38 -0.23 5.74 -12.78
C ALA A 38 -0.78 5.42 -14.17
N THR A 39 0.02 4.77 -15.00
CA THR A 39 -0.43 4.12 -16.25
C THR A 39 -1.00 2.76 -15.91
N LEU A 40 -2.30 2.56 -16.10
CA LEU A 40 -3.05 1.37 -15.70
C LEU A 40 -4.09 1.01 -16.77
N ARG A 41 -4.44 -0.26 -16.90
CA ARG A 41 -5.66 -0.66 -17.62
C ARG A 41 -6.91 -0.20 -16.84
N CYS A 42 -7.98 0.15 -17.55
CA CYS A 42 -9.21 0.72 -16.98
C CYS A 42 -9.72 -0.03 -15.75
N PRO A 43 -9.89 -1.38 -15.76
CA PRO A 43 -10.37 -2.11 -14.57
C PRO A 43 -9.49 -1.92 -13.33
N MET A 44 -8.16 -1.85 -13.51
CA MET A 44 -7.23 -1.63 -12.40
C MET A 44 -7.32 -0.18 -11.91
N ALA A 45 -7.42 0.79 -12.81
CA ALA A 45 -7.61 2.20 -12.44
C ALA A 45 -8.92 2.43 -11.67
N GLU A 46 -10.01 1.76 -12.08
CA GLU A 46 -11.30 1.79 -11.40
C GLU A 46 -11.22 1.19 -10.00
N ALA A 47 -10.58 0.03 -9.85
CA ALA A 47 -10.37 -0.60 -8.54
C ALA A 47 -9.58 0.31 -7.59
N VAL A 48 -8.51 0.94 -8.07
CA VAL A 48 -7.73 1.92 -7.29
C VAL A 48 -8.57 3.13 -6.94
N ALA A 49 -9.31 3.70 -7.89
CA ALA A 49 -10.14 4.88 -7.64
C ALA A 49 -11.25 4.61 -6.62
N HIS A 50 -11.88 3.43 -6.70
CA HIS A 50 -12.87 2.98 -5.73
C HIS A 50 -12.25 2.82 -4.34
N TRP A 51 -11.18 2.05 -4.22
CA TRP A 51 -10.49 1.83 -2.93
C TRP A 51 -10.02 3.15 -2.29
N VAL A 52 -9.50 4.08 -3.08
CA VAL A 52 -9.09 5.40 -2.57
C VAL A 52 -10.29 6.20 -2.05
N ARG A 53 -11.40 6.20 -2.79
CA ARG A 53 -12.60 6.97 -2.46
C ARG A 53 -13.32 6.41 -1.23
N GLU A 54 -13.43 5.10 -1.15
CA GLU A 54 -14.25 4.43 -0.13
C GLU A 54 -13.48 4.13 1.16
N ASP A 55 -12.18 3.82 1.05
CA ASP A 55 -11.41 3.30 2.19
C ASP A 55 -10.25 4.23 2.58
N VAL A 56 -9.36 4.56 1.65
CA VAL A 56 -8.10 5.25 1.97
C VAL A 56 -8.36 6.67 2.47
N ALA A 57 -9.11 7.48 1.72
CA ALA A 57 -9.32 8.87 2.07
C ALA A 57 -10.10 9.05 3.38
N PRO A 58 -11.23 8.31 3.63
CA PRO A 58 -11.93 8.38 4.90
C PRO A 58 -11.07 7.91 6.09
N ALA A 59 -10.33 6.80 5.95
CA ALA A 59 -9.48 6.29 7.03
C ALA A 59 -8.34 7.25 7.38
N ALA A 60 -7.73 7.90 6.38
CA ALA A 60 -6.70 8.90 6.62
C ALA A 60 -7.25 10.12 7.36
N ALA A 61 -8.40 10.65 6.92
CA ALA A 61 -9.06 11.78 7.58
C ALA A 61 -9.45 11.45 9.03
N ALA A 62 -10.02 10.26 9.27
CA ALA A 62 -10.42 9.82 10.61
C ALA A 62 -9.22 9.60 11.55
N THR A 63 -8.13 9.03 11.05
CA THR A 63 -6.95 8.70 11.88
C THR A 63 -6.10 9.92 12.17
N PHE A 64 -5.89 10.79 11.17
CA PHE A 64 -4.90 11.86 11.26
C PHE A 64 -5.51 13.26 11.37
N GLY A 65 -6.84 13.39 11.33
CA GLY A 65 -7.53 14.68 11.37
C GLY A 65 -7.22 15.58 10.16
N SER A 66 -6.63 15.01 9.10
CA SER A 66 -6.24 15.72 7.89
C SER A 66 -6.50 14.85 6.67
N PRO A 67 -7.08 15.40 5.58
CA PRO A 67 -7.34 14.63 4.38
C PRO A 67 -6.03 14.20 3.70
N ALA A 68 -6.08 13.04 3.05
CA ALA A 68 -5.03 12.60 2.14
C ALA A 68 -5.09 13.44 0.86
N ARG A 69 -4.02 14.18 0.55
CA ARG A 69 -3.95 15.03 -0.65
C ARG A 69 -3.27 14.33 -1.82
N THR A 70 -2.37 13.40 -1.52
CA THR A 70 -1.61 12.66 -2.52
C THR A 70 -1.41 11.22 -2.05
N ILE A 71 -1.67 10.26 -2.94
CA ILE A 71 -1.13 8.91 -2.87
C ILE A 71 0.28 8.96 -3.44
N VAL A 72 1.26 8.49 -2.67
CA VAL A 72 2.65 8.35 -3.12
C VAL A 72 2.75 7.02 -3.86
N ALA A 73 2.62 7.09 -5.19
CA ALA A 73 2.68 5.94 -6.08
C ALA A 73 4.14 5.57 -6.40
N GLY A 74 4.33 4.30 -6.72
CA GLY A 74 5.58 3.73 -7.22
C GLY A 74 5.41 3.31 -8.68
N VAL A 75 5.82 2.08 -8.99
CA VAL A 75 5.72 1.50 -10.33
C VAL A 75 4.25 1.20 -10.67
N SER A 76 3.83 1.52 -11.90
CA SER A 76 2.53 1.11 -12.43
C SER A 76 2.70 0.20 -13.66
N TYR A 77 3.19 0.72 -14.78
CA TYR A 77 3.55 -0.06 -15.95
C TYR A 77 5.07 -0.22 -16.05
N GLU A 78 5.53 -1.46 -16.13
CA GLU A 78 6.93 -1.81 -16.38
C GLU A 78 6.99 -3.20 -17.03
N CYS A 79 7.47 -3.28 -18.27
CA CYS A 79 7.61 -4.56 -18.97
C CYS A 79 8.78 -5.37 -18.40
N ARG A 80 8.51 -6.24 -17.43
CA ARG A 80 9.51 -7.08 -16.78
C ARG A 80 8.94 -8.39 -16.21
N GLY A 81 9.85 -9.32 -15.93
CA GLY A 81 9.56 -10.47 -15.08
C GLY A 81 9.23 -10.06 -13.64
N ARG A 82 8.54 -10.96 -12.93
CA ARG A 82 8.34 -10.85 -11.47
C ARG A 82 9.69 -10.71 -10.78
N ASP A 83 9.71 -9.82 -9.79
CA ASP A 83 10.89 -9.55 -8.96
C ASP A 83 12.13 -9.11 -9.76
N ARG A 84 11.92 -8.65 -11.01
CA ARG A 84 12.99 -8.33 -11.98
C ARG A 84 13.90 -9.52 -12.32
N ILE A 85 13.43 -10.75 -12.09
CA ILE A 85 14.18 -11.97 -12.39
C ILE A 85 14.06 -12.29 -13.89
N PRO A 86 15.17 -12.37 -14.65
CA PRO A 86 15.15 -12.74 -16.07
C PRO A 86 14.54 -14.13 -16.28
N GLY A 87 13.63 -14.25 -17.25
CA GLY A 87 12.97 -15.52 -17.58
C GLY A 87 11.87 -15.96 -16.62
N ALA A 88 11.63 -15.24 -15.52
CA ALA A 88 10.49 -15.49 -14.65
C ALA A 88 9.17 -15.17 -15.36
N LYS A 89 8.05 -15.67 -14.81
CA LYS A 89 6.71 -15.25 -15.22
C LYS A 89 6.60 -13.73 -15.19
N LEU A 90 5.92 -13.13 -16.18
CA LEU A 90 5.69 -11.69 -16.20
C LEU A 90 4.95 -11.21 -14.94
N SER A 91 5.34 -10.01 -14.51
CA SER A 91 4.60 -9.28 -13.48
C SER A 91 3.32 -8.69 -14.08
N GLU A 92 2.31 -8.47 -13.25
CA GLU A 92 1.11 -7.73 -13.67
C GLU A 92 1.40 -6.27 -14.05
N HIS A 93 2.54 -5.71 -13.63
CA HIS A 93 3.03 -4.42 -14.15
C HIS A 93 3.26 -4.45 -15.67
N ALA A 94 3.64 -5.60 -16.24
CA ALA A 94 3.83 -5.75 -17.68
C ALA A 94 2.51 -5.67 -18.47
N HIS A 95 1.38 -5.72 -17.75
CA HIS A 95 0.01 -5.68 -18.27
C HIS A 95 -0.76 -4.44 -17.81
N ALA A 96 -0.06 -3.43 -17.26
CA ALA A 96 -0.67 -2.26 -16.62
C ALA A 96 -1.76 -2.63 -15.59
N ASN A 97 -1.62 -3.81 -14.98
CA ASN A 97 -2.59 -4.43 -14.08
C ASN A 97 -2.10 -4.46 -12.62
N ALA A 98 -1.05 -3.70 -12.31
CA ALA A 98 -0.51 -3.59 -10.97
C ALA A 98 -0.11 -2.16 -10.64
N LEU A 99 -0.07 -1.87 -9.35
CA LEU A 99 0.37 -0.59 -8.80
C LEU A 99 1.12 -0.83 -7.49
N ASP A 100 2.35 -0.32 -7.43
CA ASP A 100 3.10 -0.20 -6.18
C ASP A 100 2.79 1.14 -5.52
N LEU A 101 2.66 1.14 -4.19
CA LEU A 101 2.39 2.33 -3.39
C LEU A 101 3.33 2.41 -2.19
N ARG A 102 3.72 3.62 -1.81
CA ARG A 102 4.52 3.88 -0.59
C ARG A 102 3.66 4.36 0.57
N GLY A 103 2.65 5.18 0.30
CA GLY A 103 1.87 5.80 1.36
C GLY A 103 1.10 7.04 0.90
N LEU A 104 0.90 7.98 1.82
CA LEU A 104 0.10 9.19 1.63
C LEU A 104 0.89 10.44 1.99
N LYS A 105 0.59 11.56 1.32
CA LYS A 105 0.87 12.90 1.82
C LYS A 105 -0.44 13.56 2.22
N LEU A 106 -0.52 13.95 3.49
CA LEU A 106 -1.67 14.66 4.04
C LEU A 106 -1.66 16.13 3.61
N ALA A 107 -2.81 16.80 3.69
CA ALA A 107 -2.91 18.25 3.43
C ALA A 107 -2.01 19.10 4.34
N THR A 108 -1.69 18.61 5.55
CA THR A 108 -0.69 19.22 6.45
C THR A 108 0.76 19.12 5.94
N GLY A 109 1.00 18.34 4.88
CA GLY A 109 2.33 18.05 4.35
C GLY A 109 3.00 16.82 4.97
N LYS A 110 2.44 16.27 6.07
CA LYS A 110 2.94 15.05 6.70
C LYS A 110 2.86 13.86 5.74
N VAL A 111 3.94 13.10 5.66
CA VAL A 111 3.98 11.82 4.92
C VAL A 111 3.63 10.69 5.88
N ILE A 112 2.75 9.80 5.42
CA ILE A 112 2.33 8.59 6.10
C ILE A 112 2.79 7.42 5.23
N ASP A 113 3.90 6.80 5.58
CA ASP A 113 4.41 5.61 4.90
C ASP A 113 3.65 4.37 5.41
N PHE A 114 3.16 3.53 4.49
CA PHE A 114 2.39 2.33 4.84
C PHE A 114 3.26 1.22 5.48
N THR A 115 4.57 1.26 5.26
CA THR A 115 5.53 0.29 5.79
C THR A 115 6.22 0.74 7.08
N ASP A 116 6.10 2.03 7.42
CA ASP A 116 6.66 2.59 8.65
C ASP A 116 5.89 2.11 9.89
N SER A 117 6.57 1.33 10.74
CA SER A 117 5.99 0.77 11.96
C SER A 117 5.65 1.82 13.03
N THR A 118 6.18 3.04 12.92
CA THR A 118 5.84 4.18 13.78
C THR A 118 4.50 4.83 13.42
N VAL A 119 4.01 4.59 12.19
CA VAL A 119 2.63 4.94 11.80
C VAL A 119 1.66 4.03 12.55
N SER A 120 0.53 4.61 12.97
CA SER A 120 -0.56 3.91 13.67
C SER A 120 -0.81 2.51 13.11
N LYS A 121 -0.58 1.50 13.95
CA LYS A 121 -0.78 0.09 13.59
C LYS A 121 -2.21 -0.15 13.12
N ALA A 122 -3.19 0.42 13.83
CA ALA A 122 -4.60 0.30 13.49
C ALA A 122 -4.89 0.83 12.06
N PHE A 123 -4.31 1.97 11.70
CA PHE A 123 -4.45 2.52 10.36
C PHE A 123 -3.84 1.60 9.30
N ARG A 124 -2.61 1.10 9.52
CA ARG A 124 -1.95 0.17 8.60
C ARG A 124 -2.73 -1.16 8.48
N GLU A 125 -3.32 -1.65 9.56
CA GLU A 125 -4.21 -2.81 9.54
C GLU A 125 -5.48 -2.54 8.71
N THR A 126 -6.09 -1.36 8.85
CA THR A 126 -7.22 -0.94 8.01
C THR A 126 -6.82 -0.89 6.53
N MET A 127 -5.66 -0.32 6.19
CA MET A 127 -5.17 -0.27 4.81
C MET A 127 -4.94 -1.66 4.23
N ARG A 128 -4.33 -2.56 5.00
CA ARG A 128 -4.17 -3.96 4.58
C ARG A 128 -5.53 -4.62 4.33
N GLN A 129 -6.46 -4.51 5.29
CA GLN A 129 -7.75 -5.18 5.21
C GLN A 129 -8.56 -4.71 4.00
N SER A 130 -8.66 -3.40 3.78
CA SER A 130 -9.39 -2.85 2.64
C SER A 130 -8.71 -3.18 1.32
N ALA A 131 -7.38 -3.08 1.24
CA ALA A 131 -6.66 -3.49 0.03
C ALA A 131 -6.90 -4.96 -0.30
N CYS A 132 -6.83 -5.87 0.68
CA CYS A 132 -7.07 -7.30 0.43
C CYS A 132 -8.51 -7.62 0.03
N ALA A 133 -9.47 -6.78 0.40
CA ALA A 133 -10.84 -6.87 -0.09
C ALA A 133 -10.98 -6.36 -1.55
N SER A 134 -10.24 -5.32 -1.93
CA SER A 134 -10.31 -4.73 -3.27
C SER A 134 -9.49 -5.45 -4.33
N PHE A 135 -8.32 -6.00 -4.00
CA PHE A 135 -7.34 -6.53 -4.95
C PHE A 135 -7.10 -8.04 -4.78
N THR A 136 -6.86 -8.75 -5.89
CA THR A 136 -6.65 -10.21 -5.83
C THR A 136 -5.24 -10.59 -5.36
N THR A 137 -4.29 -9.66 -5.45
CA THR A 137 -2.96 -9.78 -4.85
C THR A 137 -2.63 -8.50 -4.10
N VAL A 138 -2.26 -8.65 -2.83
CA VAL A 138 -1.67 -7.60 -2.01
C VAL A 138 -0.40 -8.15 -1.39
N LEU A 139 0.74 -7.55 -1.72
CA LEU A 139 2.05 -7.88 -1.15
C LEU A 139 2.61 -6.64 -0.47
N GLY A 140 3.17 -6.81 0.72
CA GLY A 140 3.86 -5.77 1.46
C GLY A 140 4.93 -6.37 2.37
N PRO A 141 5.38 -5.63 3.40
CA PRO A 141 6.37 -6.14 4.35
C PRO A 141 5.99 -7.54 4.87
N GLY A 142 6.95 -8.46 4.90
CA GLY A 142 6.73 -9.85 5.33
C GLY A 142 6.28 -10.83 4.23
N SER A 143 5.97 -10.37 3.01
CA SER A 143 5.74 -11.27 1.86
C SER A 143 7.06 -11.81 1.28
N ASP A 144 7.96 -10.90 0.91
CA ASP A 144 9.32 -11.17 0.44
C ASP A 144 10.18 -9.89 0.56
N SER A 145 11.43 -9.93 0.08
CA SER A 145 12.35 -8.79 0.15
C SER A 145 12.07 -7.67 -0.86
N TYR A 146 11.33 -7.94 -1.95
CA TYR A 146 11.02 -6.96 -2.99
C TYR A 146 9.88 -6.02 -2.57
N HIS A 147 9.07 -6.45 -1.62
CA HIS A 147 7.95 -5.69 -1.06
C HIS A 147 8.21 -5.24 0.39
N ALA A 148 9.48 -5.17 0.81
CA ALA A 148 9.84 -4.79 2.18
C ALA A 148 9.54 -3.31 2.50
N ASP A 149 9.43 -2.46 1.48
CA ASP A 149 9.32 -1.02 1.62
C ASP A 149 8.17 -0.42 0.77
N ASN A 150 7.34 -1.24 0.15
CA ASN A 150 6.21 -0.82 -0.66
C ASN A 150 5.05 -1.81 -0.53
N ILE A 151 3.87 -1.39 -0.99
CA ILE A 151 2.70 -2.25 -1.13
C ILE A 151 2.41 -2.45 -2.61
N HIS A 152 2.51 -3.68 -3.09
CA HIS A 152 2.11 -4.10 -4.44
C HIS A 152 0.66 -4.54 -4.45
N LEU A 153 -0.10 -4.03 -5.41
CA LEU A 153 -1.51 -4.34 -5.64
C LEU A 153 -1.70 -4.82 -7.08
N ASP A 154 -2.39 -5.94 -7.30
CA ASP A 154 -2.81 -6.35 -8.65
C ASP A 154 -4.18 -7.07 -8.69
N LEU A 155 -4.69 -7.22 -9.91
CA LEU A 155 -5.92 -7.96 -10.23
C LEU A 155 -5.64 -9.24 -11.03
N LEU A 156 -4.54 -9.94 -10.75
CA LEU A 156 -4.27 -11.23 -11.39
C LEU A 156 -5.37 -12.23 -11.04
N GLU A 157 -6.05 -12.72 -12.07
CA GLU A 157 -6.99 -13.82 -11.94
C GLU A 157 -6.26 -15.15 -11.80
N ARG A 158 -6.72 -15.96 -10.86
CA ARG A 158 -6.18 -17.28 -10.57
C ARG A 158 -7.29 -18.30 -10.57
N LYS A 159 -6.94 -19.55 -10.85
CA LYS A 159 -7.89 -20.67 -10.85
C LYS A 159 -8.63 -20.72 -9.51
N GLY A 160 -9.95 -20.86 -9.57
CA GLY A 160 -10.80 -20.95 -8.38
C GLY A 160 -10.94 -19.64 -7.59
N GLY A 161 -10.54 -18.50 -8.16
CA GLY A 161 -10.67 -17.20 -7.48
C GLY A 161 -9.69 -17.01 -6.32
N TYR A 162 -8.59 -17.78 -6.29
CA TYR A 162 -7.58 -17.67 -5.23
C TYR A 162 -7.00 -16.25 -5.15
N ARG A 163 -6.91 -15.71 -3.93
CA ARG A 163 -6.39 -14.37 -3.63
C ARG A 163 -5.18 -14.48 -2.71
N ILE A 164 -4.25 -13.54 -2.85
CA ILE A 164 -3.08 -13.41 -1.98
C ILE A 164 -3.21 -12.12 -1.18
N CYS A 165 -3.13 -12.23 0.14
CA CYS A 165 -3.09 -11.11 1.07
C CYS A 165 -1.90 -11.33 2.02
N GLN A 166 -0.74 -10.83 1.62
CA GLN A 166 0.51 -11.00 2.36
C GLN A 166 1.12 -9.62 2.65
N TRP A 167 0.70 -9.04 3.76
CA TRP A 167 1.28 -7.83 4.30
C TRP A 167 1.21 -7.95 5.81
N ASP A 168 2.37 -8.01 6.42
CA ASP A 168 2.56 -8.12 7.85
C ASP A 168 2.64 -6.73 8.49
N VAL A 169 1.63 -6.40 9.29
CA VAL A 169 1.52 -5.10 9.95
C VAL A 169 2.13 -5.19 11.35
N GLN A 170 3.44 -4.98 11.38
CA GLN A 170 4.23 -5.04 12.61
C GLN A 170 3.87 -3.91 13.59
N PRO A 171 3.87 -4.17 14.90
CA PRO A 171 3.76 -3.11 15.90
C PRO A 171 4.96 -2.15 15.84
N ALA A 172 4.82 -0.98 16.45
CA ALA A 172 5.97 -0.08 16.61
C ALA A 172 7.08 -0.81 17.40
N PRO A 173 8.37 -0.57 17.09
CA PRO A 173 9.47 -1.11 17.86
C PRO A 173 9.32 -0.69 19.32
N GLN A 174 9.33 -1.66 20.23
CA GLN A 174 9.36 -1.35 21.66
C GLN A 174 10.75 -0.82 21.98
N THR A 175 10.85 0.40 22.50
CA THR A 175 12.08 0.84 23.17
C THR A 175 12.28 -0.10 24.36
N PRO A 176 13.46 -0.73 24.52
CA PRO A 176 13.72 -1.54 25.71
C PRO A 176 13.48 -0.68 26.96
N SER A 177 12.53 -1.09 27.81
CA SER A 177 12.34 -0.41 29.09
C SER A 177 13.63 -0.55 29.89
N ALA A 178 14.15 0.54 30.45
CA ALA A 178 15.26 0.47 31.39
C ALA A 178 14.94 -0.57 32.49
N PRO A 179 15.92 -1.38 32.93
CA PRO A 179 15.67 -2.36 33.99
C PRO A 179 15.13 -1.64 35.22
N ALA A 180 14.11 -2.24 35.85
CA ALA A 180 13.53 -1.72 37.07
C ALA A 180 14.64 -1.53 38.13
N PRO A 181 14.62 -0.46 38.94
CA PRO A 181 15.55 -0.30 40.04
C PRO A 181 15.45 -1.52 40.97
N PRO A 182 16.56 -2.01 41.55
CA PRO A 182 16.51 -3.10 42.50
C PRO A 182 15.59 -2.74 43.67
N GLU A 183 14.69 -3.66 44.00
CA GLU A 183 13.76 -3.53 45.11
C GLU A 183 14.56 -3.35 46.41
N ARG A 184 14.32 -2.26 47.15
CA ARG A 184 15.02 -2.01 48.41
C ARG A 184 14.72 -3.15 49.38
N ALA A 185 15.75 -3.86 49.82
CA ALA A 185 15.65 -4.85 50.88
C ALA A 185 14.96 -4.24 52.11
N GLY A 186 13.80 -4.78 52.46
CA GLY A 186 13.05 -4.36 53.63
C GLY A 186 13.86 -4.54 54.91
N THR A 187 13.95 -3.49 55.71
CA THR A 187 14.52 -3.54 57.06
C THR A 187 13.68 -4.48 57.92
N VAL A 188 14.29 -5.60 58.31
CA VAL A 188 13.73 -6.53 59.30
C VAL A 188 13.83 -5.85 60.67
N ASN A 189 12.70 -5.41 61.23
CA ASN A 189 12.65 -4.93 62.61
C ASN A 189 12.69 -6.14 63.55
N SER A 190 13.77 -6.26 64.32
CA SER A 190 13.92 -7.23 65.39
C SER A 190 13.30 -6.64 66.67
N THR A 191 12.15 -7.16 67.10
CA THR A 191 11.60 -6.85 68.42
C THR A 191 12.06 -7.92 69.41
N LYS A 192 12.49 -7.44 70.58
CA LYS A 192 13.01 -8.18 71.72
C LYS A 192 11.87 -8.71 72.60
#